data_AF-A0AA39N679-F1
#
_entry.id   AF-A0AA39N679-F1
#
_cell.length_a   1.000
_cell.length_b   1.000
_cell.length_c   1.000
_cell.angle_alpha   90.00
_cell.angle_beta   90.00
_cell.angle_gamma   90.00
#
_symmetry.space_group_name_H-M   'P 1'
#
loop_
_entity.id
_entity.type
_entity.pdbx_description
1 polymer ?
#
loop_
_entity_poly.entity_id
_entity_poly.type
_entity_poly.pdbx_seq_one_letter_code
_entity_poly.pdbx_strand_id
1 'polypeptide(L)'
;MLANPASQGQGFVHPALELRMERMLRFEQFIPHLSHKDHWSMRYRAYPEHAFLTIELAAAVYSHPCFSQNSSRPQGSVTTWTFFRHALINGAQFPVIIWFNLVQNVINEDTFGPIDATSQDLFPVILCSSVYRALAYNVPSTLPLSSPAVDFGTAVLRFQPEVVDQLLQLFSTYNRHQDHPSISIRLRVILSLTEFTLSRLSTTETEDVREAFRLIVHSLKTHVVSSALSAKETTAVFDTILAVFENGKWALSLDWACADFLCIYAYVLGISNTNTVPVERLPEAALSEPVLKELVSILIVKPIDQYGLISSFNLVCDIIGYGLREDVMAAYDVLLDMRCFEVFSRIAFYPCLVKVAGGYPENLVVACMILAVNDWESVDTERVKMDIMGLVQLRPWDPAWPICRERLQDLVESDRFFSSQCKLDVEILPLTENEIELERRNIRLAIGVLDAYFSGGSEPLSDCSAWKPLARSHARGLVNWRLSQDEQTQV
;
A
#
# COMPACT_ATOMS: atom_id res chain seq x y z
N MET A 1 -34.93 -67.82 -42.33
CA MET A 1 -34.21 -67.51 -43.58
C MET A 1 -33.63 -66.12 -43.41
N LEU A 2 -32.45 -65.98 -42.79
CA LEU A 2 -31.13 -65.98 -43.44
C LEU A 2 -31.01 -64.95 -44.57
N ALA A 3 -30.34 -63.83 -44.31
CA ALA A 3 -29.05 -63.53 -44.94
C ALA A 3 -28.38 -62.30 -44.28
N ASN A 4 -27.17 -62.53 -43.80
CA ASN A 4 -26.15 -61.54 -43.46
C ASN A 4 -25.44 -61.11 -44.77
N PRO A 5 -24.84 -59.92 -44.84
CA PRO A 5 -23.38 -59.90 -44.90
C PRO A 5 -22.81 -58.80 -43.98
N ALA A 6 -21.96 -59.18 -43.02
CA ALA A 6 -20.50 -59.23 -43.15
C ALA A 6 -19.82 -57.86 -43.38
N SER A 7 -19.33 -57.31 -42.26
CA SER A 7 -17.98 -56.74 -42.10
C SER A 7 -17.44 -55.78 -43.17
N GLN A 8 -17.47 -54.48 -42.87
CA GLN A 8 -16.29 -53.62 -43.04
C GLN A 8 -16.23 -52.64 -41.87
N GLY A 9 -15.44 -53.02 -40.87
CA GLY A 9 -14.90 -52.06 -39.92
C GLY A 9 -13.88 -51.20 -40.65
N GLN A 10 -14.24 -49.95 -40.91
CA GLN A 10 -13.28 -48.86 -41.03
C GLN A 10 -13.56 -47.93 -39.87
N GLY A 11 -12.96 -48.26 -38.72
CA GLY A 11 -12.70 -47.27 -37.70
C GLY A 11 -11.72 -46.28 -38.29
N PHE A 12 -12.21 -45.21 -38.90
CA PHE A 12 -11.39 -44.03 -39.10
C PHE A 12 -11.08 -43.48 -37.72
N VAL A 13 -9.88 -43.81 -37.23
CA VAL A 13 -9.28 -43.12 -36.10
C VAL A 13 -9.23 -41.65 -36.51
N HIS A 14 -9.99 -40.82 -35.81
CA HIS A 14 -10.03 -39.39 -36.08
C HIS A 14 -8.58 -38.88 -36.05
N PRO A 15 -8.07 -38.14 -37.06
CA PRO A 15 -6.65 -37.75 -37.12
C PRO A 15 -6.16 -37.02 -35.86
N ALA A 16 -7.06 -36.26 -35.21
CA ALA A 16 -6.77 -35.63 -33.92
C ALA A 16 -6.60 -36.62 -32.75
N LEU A 17 -7.26 -37.78 -32.81
CA LEU A 17 -7.14 -38.88 -31.85
C LEU A 17 -5.83 -39.65 -32.07
N GLU A 18 -5.44 -39.83 -33.32
CA GLU A 18 -4.17 -40.46 -33.71
C GLU A 18 -2.97 -39.59 -33.29
N LEU A 19 -3.05 -38.27 -33.52
CA LEU A 19 -2.05 -37.31 -33.04
C LEU A 19 -1.99 -37.24 -31.50
N ARG A 20 -3.15 -37.38 -30.81
CA ARG A 20 -3.21 -37.47 -29.33
C ARG A 20 -2.61 -38.78 -28.82
N MET A 21 -2.92 -39.91 -29.47
CA MET A 21 -2.37 -41.23 -29.16
C MET A 21 -0.87 -41.25 -29.41
N GLU A 22 -0.38 -40.71 -30.52
CA GLU A 22 1.04 -40.60 -30.82
C GLU A 22 1.76 -39.72 -29.79
N ARG A 23 1.15 -38.61 -29.37
CA ARG A 23 1.68 -37.75 -28.29
C ARG A 23 1.69 -38.45 -26.94
N MET A 24 0.66 -39.25 -26.61
CA MET A 24 0.60 -40.09 -25.41
C MET A 24 1.63 -41.23 -25.43
N LEU A 25 1.84 -41.87 -26.58
CA LEU A 25 2.82 -42.95 -26.78
C LEU A 25 4.26 -42.41 -26.76
N ARG A 26 4.49 -41.19 -27.25
CA ARG A 26 5.75 -40.48 -27.03
C ARG A 26 5.91 -40.10 -25.55
N PHE A 27 4.82 -39.77 -24.85
CA PHE A 27 4.80 -39.60 -23.39
C PHE A 27 5.28 -40.84 -22.62
N GLU A 28 4.92 -42.05 -23.08
CA GLU A 28 5.46 -43.30 -22.53
C GLU A 28 6.99 -43.42 -22.68
N GLN A 29 7.58 -42.87 -23.74
CA GLN A 29 9.05 -42.82 -23.89
C GLN A 29 9.73 -41.84 -22.91
N PHE A 30 8.97 -40.97 -22.24
CA PHE A 30 9.43 -40.04 -21.20
C PHE A 30 9.19 -40.54 -19.77
N ILE A 31 8.42 -41.62 -19.59
CA ILE A 31 8.33 -42.32 -18.30
C ILE A 31 9.53 -43.27 -18.25
N PRO A 32 10.48 -43.11 -17.30
CA PRO A 32 11.53 -44.11 -17.15
C PRO A 32 10.85 -45.42 -16.76
N HIS A 33 10.91 -46.42 -17.64
CA HIS A 33 10.64 -47.79 -17.24
C HIS A 33 11.66 -48.12 -16.14
N LEU A 34 11.24 -48.01 -14.89
CA LEU A 34 11.88 -48.64 -13.75
C LEU A 34 12.08 -50.10 -14.15
N SER A 35 13.33 -50.54 -14.28
CA SER A 35 13.74 -51.88 -14.71
C SER A 35 13.72 -52.16 -16.22
N HIS A 36 14.73 -51.67 -16.95
CA HIS A 36 15.49 -52.56 -17.85
C HIS A 36 16.89 -52.00 -18.13
N LYS A 37 17.91 -52.69 -17.61
CA LYS A 37 19.30 -52.19 -17.55
C LYS A 37 20.05 -52.18 -18.87
N ASP A 38 19.58 -52.80 -19.96
CA ASP A 38 20.55 -53.22 -20.98
C ASP A 38 20.37 -52.73 -22.43
N HIS A 39 19.26 -52.11 -22.84
CA HIS A 39 19.09 -51.87 -24.29
C HIS A 39 18.40 -50.56 -24.69
N TRP A 40 19.05 -49.41 -24.54
CA TRP A 40 18.81 -48.28 -25.46
C TRP A 40 20.09 -47.46 -25.69
N SER A 41 20.67 -47.61 -26.88
CA SER A 41 21.68 -46.71 -27.41
C SER A 41 21.13 -45.28 -27.44
N MET A 42 21.84 -44.35 -26.78
CA MET A 42 21.51 -42.93 -26.55
C MET A 42 21.20 -42.06 -27.80
N ARG A 43 21.08 -42.59 -29.01
CA ARG A 43 21.14 -41.80 -30.26
C ARG A 43 19.81 -41.38 -30.90
N TYR A 44 18.65 -41.81 -30.39
CA TYR A 44 17.36 -41.56 -31.09
C TYR A 44 16.25 -40.89 -30.27
N ARG A 45 16.53 -40.36 -29.07
CA ARG A 45 15.57 -39.46 -28.38
C ARG A 45 15.78 -38.02 -28.85
N ALA A 46 15.48 -37.78 -30.13
CA ALA A 46 15.36 -36.41 -30.62
C ALA A 46 14.11 -35.80 -29.96
N TYR A 47 14.31 -34.90 -28.99
CA TYR A 47 13.24 -34.00 -28.58
C TYR A 47 12.78 -33.26 -29.83
N PRO A 48 11.47 -33.19 -30.13
CA PRO A 48 11.01 -32.30 -31.17
C PRO A 48 11.42 -30.89 -30.76
N GLU A 49 12.33 -30.30 -31.55
CA GLU A 49 12.66 -28.88 -31.45
C GLU A 49 11.35 -28.09 -31.44
N HIS A 50 11.31 -27.07 -30.56
CA HIS A 50 10.15 -26.37 -30.00
C HIS A 50 9.12 -25.77 -30.97
N ALA A 51 9.23 -25.98 -32.28
CA ALA A 51 8.44 -25.31 -33.30
C ALA A 51 6.97 -25.76 -33.40
N PHE A 52 6.53 -26.85 -32.73
CA PHE A 52 5.21 -27.46 -32.98
C PHE A 52 4.41 -27.93 -31.76
N LEU A 53 4.83 -27.61 -30.53
CA LEU A 53 4.06 -27.96 -29.33
C LEU A 53 3.14 -26.80 -28.95
N THR A 54 1.84 -27.06 -28.77
CA THR A 54 0.96 -26.07 -28.15
C THR A 54 1.41 -25.84 -26.70
N ILE A 55 1.15 -24.65 -26.16
CA ILE A 55 1.62 -24.28 -24.82
C ILE A 55 1.10 -25.25 -23.74
N GLU A 56 -0.09 -25.83 -23.93
CA GLU A 56 -0.70 -26.82 -23.03
C GLU A 56 0.01 -28.16 -23.08
N LEU A 57 0.43 -28.59 -24.28
CA LEU A 57 1.19 -29.83 -24.45
C LEU A 57 2.60 -29.69 -23.86
N ALA A 58 3.23 -28.54 -24.09
CA ALA A 58 4.50 -28.21 -23.45
C ALA A 58 4.32 -28.22 -21.92
N ALA A 59 3.27 -27.59 -21.39
CA ALA A 59 2.98 -27.57 -19.97
C ALA A 59 2.85 -28.98 -19.39
N ALA A 60 2.10 -29.88 -20.04
CA ALA A 60 1.96 -31.26 -19.60
C ALA A 60 3.32 -32.01 -19.53
N VAL A 61 4.20 -31.78 -20.50
CA VAL A 61 5.55 -32.38 -20.54
C VAL A 61 6.42 -31.83 -19.41
N TYR A 62 6.53 -30.50 -19.30
CA TYR A 62 7.39 -29.85 -18.29
C TYR A 62 6.85 -29.99 -16.87
N SER A 63 5.55 -30.19 -16.68
CA SER A 63 4.93 -30.45 -15.39
C SER A 63 4.97 -31.92 -14.98
N HIS A 64 5.61 -32.80 -15.75
CA HIS A 64 5.69 -34.21 -15.37
C HIS A 64 6.76 -34.40 -14.28
N PRO A 65 6.48 -35.03 -13.12
CA PRO A 65 7.44 -35.12 -12.01
C PRO A 65 8.78 -35.77 -12.38
N CYS A 66 8.77 -36.72 -13.32
CA CYS A 66 10.00 -37.37 -13.77
C CYS A 66 10.84 -36.53 -14.74
N PHE A 67 10.33 -35.37 -15.21
CA PHE A 67 11.03 -34.57 -16.21
C PHE A 67 12.32 -33.96 -15.66
N SER A 68 12.28 -33.39 -14.45
CA SER A 68 13.43 -32.76 -13.78
C SER A 68 14.51 -33.77 -13.40
N GLN A 69 14.15 -35.02 -13.10
CA GLN A 69 15.07 -36.08 -12.65
C GLN A 69 15.63 -36.93 -13.79
N ASN A 70 15.27 -36.66 -15.05
CA ASN A 70 15.61 -37.53 -16.16
C ASN A 70 17.04 -37.30 -16.65
N SER A 71 17.95 -38.20 -16.29
CA SER A 71 19.36 -38.20 -16.76
C SER A 71 19.51 -38.41 -18.27
N SER A 72 18.46 -38.85 -18.96
CA SER A 72 18.46 -39.05 -20.42
C SER A 72 18.03 -37.81 -21.21
N ARG A 73 17.89 -36.66 -20.55
CA ARG A 73 17.51 -35.41 -21.18
C ARG A 73 18.59 -34.97 -22.20
N PRO A 74 18.25 -34.67 -23.46
CA PRO A 74 19.23 -34.26 -24.44
C PRO A 74 19.93 -32.99 -24.01
N GLN A 75 21.24 -32.95 -24.26
CA GLN A 75 22.06 -31.77 -24.03
C GLN A 75 21.49 -30.60 -24.85
N GLY A 76 21.20 -29.48 -24.19
CA GLY A 76 20.63 -28.28 -24.83
C GLY A 76 19.10 -28.19 -24.89
N SER A 77 18.36 -29.15 -24.33
CA SER A 77 16.90 -29.02 -24.19
C SER A 77 16.50 -27.89 -23.24
N VAL A 78 15.39 -27.22 -23.51
CA VAL A 78 14.82 -26.15 -22.68
C VAL A 78 14.50 -26.66 -21.27
N THR A 79 14.90 -25.90 -20.25
CA THR A 79 14.67 -26.23 -18.83
C THR A 79 13.23 -25.99 -18.42
N THR A 80 12.79 -26.70 -17.37
CA THR A 80 11.49 -26.42 -16.76
C THR A 80 11.44 -24.96 -16.32
N TRP A 81 12.56 -24.44 -15.78
CA TRP A 81 12.72 -23.01 -15.49
C TRP A 81 12.43 -22.09 -16.68
N THR A 82 13.03 -22.37 -17.83
CA THR A 82 12.87 -21.54 -19.04
C THR A 82 11.43 -21.57 -19.53
N PHE A 83 10.80 -22.75 -19.51
CA PHE A 83 9.38 -22.88 -19.86
C PHE A 83 8.47 -22.16 -18.85
N PHE A 84 8.74 -22.29 -17.55
CA PHE A 84 8.01 -21.61 -16.49
C PHE A 84 8.07 -20.08 -16.64
N ARG A 85 9.28 -19.54 -16.88
CA ARG A 85 9.49 -18.12 -17.20
C ARG A 85 8.69 -17.68 -18.43
N HIS A 86 8.73 -18.47 -19.50
CA HIS A 86 7.94 -18.20 -20.70
C HIS A 86 6.43 -18.22 -20.41
N ALA A 87 5.92 -19.21 -19.70
CA ALA A 87 4.51 -19.33 -19.36
C ALA A 87 4.01 -18.16 -18.50
N LEU A 88 4.82 -17.71 -17.53
CA LEU A 88 4.52 -16.55 -16.70
C LEU A 88 4.46 -15.25 -17.51
N ILE A 89 5.49 -14.98 -18.32
CA ILE A 89 5.57 -13.76 -19.14
C ILE A 89 4.39 -13.67 -20.12
N ASN A 90 3.95 -14.81 -20.68
CA ASN A 90 2.83 -14.86 -21.62
C ASN A 90 1.45 -14.92 -20.94
N GLY A 91 1.38 -14.86 -19.60
CA GLY A 91 0.10 -14.92 -18.87
C GLY A 91 -0.67 -16.21 -19.13
N ALA A 92 0.05 -17.34 -19.28
CA ALA A 92 -0.57 -18.62 -19.57
C ALA A 92 -1.56 -19.03 -18.47
N GLN A 93 -2.57 -19.80 -18.85
CA GLN A 93 -3.55 -20.34 -17.91
C GLN A 93 -3.47 -21.86 -17.93
N PHE A 94 -3.24 -22.46 -16.76
CA PHE A 94 -3.17 -23.91 -16.61
C PHE A 94 -4.00 -24.39 -15.43
N PRO A 95 -4.41 -25.68 -15.42
CA PRO A 95 -4.90 -26.30 -14.20
C PRO A 95 -3.90 -26.15 -13.05
N VAL A 96 -4.39 -25.95 -11.83
CA VAL A 96 -3.55 -25.72 -10.63
C VAL A 96 -2.48 -26.80 -10.46
N ILE A 97 -2.79 -28.07 -10.77
CA ILE A 97 -1.85 -29.19 -10.66
C ILE A 97 -0.66 -29.06 -11.63
N ILE A 98 -0.86 -28.47 -12.80
CA ILE A 98 0.21 -28.23 -13.78
C ILE A 98 1.15 -27.16 -13.22
N TRP A 99 0.61 -26.05 -12.72
CA TRP A 99 1.42 -25.02 -12.06
C TRP A 99 2.19 -25.57 -10.86
N PHE A 100 1.54 -26.37 -10.00
CA PHE A 100 2.19 -27.01 -8.86
C PHE A 100 3.40 -27.84 -9.29
N ASN A 101 3.21 -28.75 -10.24
CA ASN A 101 4.29 -29.62 -10.68
C ASN A 101 5.38 -28.86 -11.46
N LEU A 102 5.04 -27.80 -12.20
CA LEU A 102 6.03 -26.92 -12.81
C LEU A 102 6.94 -26.32 -11.74
N VAL A 103 6.37 -25.75 -10.68
CA VAL A 103 7.15 -25.18 -9.57
C VAL A 103 8.02 -26.25 -8.91
N GLN A 104 7.47 -27.43 -8.60
CA GLN A 104 8.23 -28.55 -8.03
C GLN A 104 9.40 -28.99 -8.93
N ASN A 105 9.19 -29.06 -10.23
CA ASN A 105 10.25 -29.41 -11.17
C ASN A 105 11.31 -28.32 -11.28
N VAL A 106 10.94 -27.04 -11.20
CA VAL A 106 11.91 -25.93 -11.14
C VAL A 106 12.75 -26.00 -9.87
N ILE A 107 12.13 -26.30 -8.73
CA ILE A 107 12.82 -26.51 -7.44
C ILE A 107 13.81 -27.68 -7.56
N ASN A 108 13.39 -28.81 -8.14
CA ASN A 108 14.25 -29.98 -8.34
C ASN A 108 15.41 -29.73 -9.31
N GLU A 109 15.28 -28.76 -10.23
CA GLU A 109 16.37 -28.34 -11.12
C GLU A 109 17.41 -27.44 -10.39
N ASP A 110 17.21 -27.10 -9.11
CA ASP A 110 18.05 -26.20 -8.28
C ASP A 110 18.30 -24.84 -8.95
N THR A 111 17.28 -24.34 -9.65
CA THR A 111 17.34 -23.11 -10.45
C THR A 111 16.86 -21.87 -9.70
N PHE A 112 16.28 -22.03 -8.50
CA PHE A 112 15.93 -20.93 -7.59
C PHE A 112 17.18 -20.41 -6.84
N GLY A 113 18.22 -20.03 -7.59
CA GLY A 113 19.36 -19.29 -7.05
C GLY A 113 18.97 -17.86 -6.67
N PRO A 114 19.72 -17.18 -5.78
CA PRO A 114 19.46 -15.80 -5.41
C PRO A 114 19.44 -14.88 -6.63
N ILE A 115 18.44 -14.00 -6.71
CA ILE A 115 18.37 -13.02 -7.81
C ILE A 115 19.54 -12.04 -7.73
N ASP A 116 20.20 -11.86 -8.86
CA ASP A 116 21.17 -10.77 -9.05
C ASP A 116 20.43 -9.42 -9.13
N ALA A 117 20.69 -8.56 -8.14
CA ALA A 117 20.14 -7.22 -8.03
C ALA A 117 20.45 -6.33 -9.26
N THR A 118 21.57 -6.59 -9.93
CA THR A 118 22.04 -5.80 -11.08
C THR A 118 21.44 -6.26 -12.41
N SER A 119 20.82 -7.43 -12.42
CA SER A 119 20.20 -8.00 -13.62
C SER A 119 19.07 -7.11 -14.12
N GLN A 120 19.02 -6.87 -15.43
CA GLN A 120 17.91 -6.20 -16.09
C GLN A 120 16.73 -7.13 -16.40
N ASP A 121 16.78 -8.38 -15.93
CA ASP A 121 15.68 -9.32 -16.11
C ASP A 121 14.40 -8.84 -15.40
N LEU A 122 13.30 -8.76 -16.15
CA LEU A 122 11.97 -8.42 -15.62
C LEU A 122 11.25 -9.62 -15.03
N PHE A 123 11.74 -10.85 -15.24
CA PHE A 123 11.08 -12.05 -14.74
C PHE A 123 10.83 -12.01 -13.22
N PRO A 124 11.80 -11.65 -12.36
CA PRO A 124 11.53 -11.55 -10.93
C PRO A 124 10.39 -10.58 -10.60
N VAL A 125 10.30 -9.46 -11.31
CA VAL A 125 9.26 -8.44 -11.13
C VAL A 125 7.89 -9.02 -11.50
N ILE A 126 7.80 -9.71 -12.65
CA ILE A 126 6.57 -10.40 -13.10
C ILE A 126 6.16 -11.48 -12.10
N LEU A 127 7.12 -12.22 -11.55
CA LEU A 127 6.87 -13.21 -10.50
C LEU A 127 6.29 -12.53 -9.25
N CYS A 128 6.88 -11.43 -8.78
CA CYS A 128 6.34 -10.64 -7.66
C CYS A 128 4.88 -10.21 -7.90
N SER A 129 4.60 -9.63 -9.07
CA SER A 129 3.26 -9.22 -9.49
C SER A 129 2.27 -10.37 -9.61
N SER A 130 2.75 -11.59 -9.79
CA SER A 130 1.90 -12.78 -9.84
C SER A 130 1.59 -13.31 -8.45
N VAL A 131 2.54 -13.27 -7.51
CA VAL A 131 2.37 -13.89 -6.19
C VAL A 131 1.72 -12.98 -5.14
N TYR A 132 1.70 -11.64 -5.33
CA TYR A 132 1.22 -10.71 -4.30
C TYR A 132 -0.20 -11.01 -3.80
N ARG A 133 -1.11 -11.48 -4.66
CA ARG A 133 -2.50 -11.84 -4.28
C ARG A 133 -2.53 -13.02 -3.33
N ALA A 134 -1.66 -14.00 -3.55
CA ALA A 134 -1.52 -15.15 -2.67
C ALA A 134 -0.91 -14.78 -1.32
N LEU A 135 -0.17 -13.68 -1.31
CA LEU A 135 0.41 -13.12 -0.10
C LEU A 135 -0.55 -12.18 0.63
N ALA A 136 -1.58 -11.61 -0.01
CA ALA A 136 -2.51 -10.66 0.62
C ALA A 136 -3.32 -11.30 1.78
N TYR A 137 -3.59 -10.50 2.82
CA TYR A 137 -4.37 -10.96 3.97
C TYR A 137 -5.86 -11.08 3.59
N ASN A 138 -6.54 -12.12 4.11
CA ASN A 138 -7.98 -12.40 3.91
C ASN A 138 -8.49 -12.76 2.51
N VAL A 139 -7.65 -13.10 1.53
CA VAL A 139 -8.18 -13.66 0.26
C VAL A 139 -8.73 -15.07 0.54
N PRO A 140 -10.05 -15.32 0.47
CA PRO A 140 -10.61 -16.62 0.80
C PRO A 140 -10.07 -17.66 -0.18
N SER A 141 -9.42 -18.71 0.34
CA SER A 141 -8.95 -19.85 -0.46
C SER A 141 -10.10 -20.68 -1.05
N THR A 142 -11.35 -20.24 -0.92
CA THR A 142 -12.57 -20.99 -1.28
C THR A 142 -13.06 -20.65 -2.68
N LEU A 143 -12.20 -20.77 -3.72
CA LEU A 143 -12.74 -21.00 -5.06
C LEU A 143 -13.16 -22.49 -5.18
N PRO A 144 -14.28 -22.82 -5.85
CA PRO A 144 -14.63 -24.22 -6.11
C PRO A 144 -13.57 -24.91 -6.99
N LEU A 145 -13.27 -26.18 -6.70
CA LEU A 145 -12.28 -27.04 -7.39
C LEU A 145 -12.65 -27.40 -8.84
N SER A 146 -13.71 -26.83 -9.41
CA SER A 146 -14.23 -27.16 -10.74
C SER A 146 -13.38 -26.58 -11.87
N SER A 147 -12.08 -26.94 -11.90
CA SER A 147 -11.20 -27.04 -13.07
C SER A 147 -11.32 -25.99 -14.20
N PRO A 148 -11.29 -24.66 -13.94
CA PRO A 148 -10.83 -23.75 -14.98
C PRO A 148 -9.30 -23.77 -15.00
N ALA A 149 -8.73 -23.58 -16.19
CA ALA A 149 -7.35 -23.12 -16.32
C ALA A 149 -7.26 -21.75 -15.64
N VAL A 150 -6.25 -21.55 -14.80
CA VAL A 150 -6.05 -20.31 -14.02
C VAL A 150 -4.67 -19.74 -14.25
N ASP A 151 -4.54 -18.43 -14.06
CA ASP A 151 -3.23 -17.78 -14.00
C ASP A 151 -2.43 -18.27 -12.79
N PHE A 152 -1.10 -18.03 -12.83
CA PHE A 152 -0.21 -18.48 -11.78
C PHE A 152 -0.54 -17.87 -10.41
N GLY A 153 -0.92 -16.59 -10.34
CA GLY A 153 -1.23 -15.94 -9.06
C GLY A 153 -2.43 -16.56 -8.36
N THR A 154 -3.46 -16.89 -9.14
CA THR A 154 -4.63 -17.65 -8.66
C THR A 154 -4.23 -19.07 -8.23
N ALA A 155 -3.27 -19.70 -8.90
CA ALA A 155 -2.75 -21.00 -8.51
C ALA A 155 -1.93 -20.94 -7.21
N VAL A 156 -1.15 -19.88 -6.97
CA VAL A 156 -0.32 -19.71 -5.77
C VAL A 156 -1.16 -19.65 -4.48
N LEU A 157 -2.40 -19.15 -4.54
CA LEU A 157 -3.35 -19.23 -3.42
C LEU A 157 -3.62 -20.66 -2.93
N ARG A 158 -3.28 -21.67 -3.74
CA ARG A 158 -3.45 -23.10 -3.44
C ARG A 158 -2.16 -23.80 -3.03
N PHE A 159 -1.01 -23.17 -3.27
CA PHE A 159 0.27 -23.74 -2.92
C PHE A 159 0.54 -23.45 -1.44
N GLN A 160 0.48 -24.52 -0.66
CA GLN A 160 0.86 -24.59 0.76
C GLN A 160 2.41 -24.43 0.88
N PRO A 161 2.99 -24.37 2.10
CA PRO A 161 4.10 -23.48 2.46
C PRO A 161 5.40 -23.64 1.66
N GLU A 162 5.62 -24.77 0.97
CA GLU A 162 6.86 -25.07 0.25
C GLU A 162 7.20 -24.03 -0.83
N VAL A 163 6.20 -23.46 -1.51
CA VAL A 163 6.44 -22.41 -2.52
C VAL A 163 6.88 -21.09 -1.87
N VAL A 164 6.40 -20.82 -0.66
CA VAL A 164 6.74 -19.60 0.09
C VAL A 164 8.19 -19.66 0.58
N ASP A 165 8.65 -20.84 1.02
CA ASP A 165 10.06 -21.06 1.38
C ASP A 165 10.99 -20.83 0.18
N GLN A 166 10.61 -21.30 -1.00
CA GLN A 166 11.40 -21.17 -2.23
C GLN A 166 11.43 -19.74 -2.74
N LEU A 167 10.33 -18.99 -2.59
CA LEU A 167 10.34 -17.55 -2.83
C LEU A 167 11.30 -16.84 -1.87
N LEU A 168 11.33 -17.19 -0.58
CA LEU A 168 12.34 -16.62 0.34
C LEU A 168 13.77 -16.93 -0.09
N GLN A 169 14.04 -18.13 -0.59
CA GLN A 169 15.36 -18.50 -1.09
C GLN A 169 15.76 -17.65 -2.31
N LEU A 170 14.83 -17.48 -3.26
CA LEU A 170 15.03 -16.66 -4.46
C LEU A 170 15.33 -15.19 -4.11
N PHE A 171 14.66 -14.66 -3.10
CA PHE A 171 14.83 -13.28 -2.61
C PHE A 171 15.70 -13.19 -1.36
N SER A 172 16.55 -14.18 -1.09
CA SER A 172 17.34 -14.28 0.15
C SER A 172 18.26 -13.07 0.38
N THR A 173 18.81 -12.47 -0.68
CA THR A 173 19.59 -11.22 -0.63
C THR A 173 18.82 -10.05 0.01
N TYR A 174 17.49 -10.08 -0.04
CA TYR A 174 16.58 -9.05 0.49
C TYR A 174 15.85 -9.49 1.75
N ASN A 175 16.15 -10.69 2.28
CA ASN A 175 15.50 -11.22 3.48
C ASN A 175 16.26 -10.79 4.75
N ARG A 176 16.15 -9.51 5.13
CA ARG A 176 16.77 -8.98 6.35
C ARG A 176 16.30 -9.68 7.62
N HIS A 177 15.12 -10.29 7.58
CA HIS A 177 14.47 -10.90 8.73
C HIS A 177 14.61 -12.43 8.75
N GLN A 178 15.62 -12.98 8.09
CA GLN A 178 15.87 -14.43 8.06
C GLN A 178 16.03 -15.02 9.47
N ASP A 179 16.74 -14.31 10.36
CA ASP A 179 17.08 -14.76 11.72
C ASP A 179 15.94 -14.58 12.73
N HIS A 180 14.77 -14.11 12.29
CA HIS A 180 13.61 -13.84 13.14
C HIS A 180 12.47 -14.84 12.88
N PRO A 181 12.53 -16.07 13.42
CA PRO A 181 11.54 -17.11 13.17
C PRO A 181 10.15 -16.78 13.73
N SER A 182 10.05 -15.79 14.60
CA SER A 182 8.77 -15.28 15.12
C SER A 182 7.96 -14.48 14.10
N ILE A 183 8.57 -14.04 13.00
CA ILE A 183 7.88 -13.32 11.93
C ILE A 183 7.31 -14.36 10.97
N SER A 184 6.00 -14.27 10.71
CA SER A 184 5.35 -15.20 9.79
C SER A 184 6.06 -15.24 8.44
N ILE A 185 6.18 -16.44 7.87
CA ILE A 185 6.88 -16.65 6.60
C ILE A 185 6.30 -15.80 5.46
N ARG A 186 4.98 -15.63 5.45
CA ARG A 186 4.27 -14.79 4.48
C ARG A 186 4.70 -13.33 4.58
N LEU A 187 4.78 -12.80 5.80
CA LEU A 187 5.24 -11.43 6.02
C LEU A 187 6.70 -11.27 5.62
N ARG A 188 7.58 -12.22 5.96
CA ARG A 188 8.99 -12.19 5.52
C ARG A 188 9.11 -12.14 4.00
N VAL A 189 8.29 -12.89 3.26
CA VAL A 189 8.24 -12.79 1.79
C VAL A 189 7.81 -11.40 1.36
N ILE A 190 6.72 -10.86 1.89
CA ILE A 190 6.23 -9.52 1.50
C ILE A 190 7.29 -8.45 1.75
N LEU A 191 7.96 -8.47 2.90
CA LEU A 191 9.04 -7.53 3.22
C LEU A 191 10.22 -7.68 2.25
N SER A 192 10.65 -8.91 1.96
CA SER A 192 11.72 -9.19 0.99
C SER A 192 11.35 -8.70 -0.42
N LEU A 193 10.10 -8.91 -0.86
CA LEU A 193 9.60 -8.45 -2.15
C LEU A 193 9.51 -6.92 -2.21
N THR A 194 9.15 -6.27 -1.09
CA THR A 194 9.07 -4.81 -0.98
C THR A 194 10.47 -4.21 -1.16
N GLU A 195 11.47 -4.75 -0.46
CA GLU A 195 12.86 -4.32 -0.60
C GLU A 195 13.41 -4.56 -2.01
N PHE A 196 13.15 -5.74 -2.57
CA PHE A 196 13.56 -6.08 -3.93
C PHE A 196 12.97 -5.09 -4.95
N THR A 197 11.64 -4.90 -4.94
CA THR A 197 10.99 -4.03 -5.92
C THR A 197 11.36 -2.57 -5.75
N LEU A 198 11.60 -2.11 -4.52
CA LEU A 198 12.16 -0.78 -4.25
C LEU A 198 13.57 -0.62 -4.84
N SER A 199 14.42 -1.64 -4.69
CA SER A 199 15.76 -1.62 -5.29
C SER A 199 15.71 -1.55 -6.82
N ARG A 200 14.73 -2.22 -7.43
CA ARG A 200 14.47 -2.19 -8.88
C ARG A 200 13.93 -0.85 -9.34
N LEU A 201 13.01 -0.22 -8.60
CA LEU A 201 12.53 1.13 -8.93
C LEU A 201 13.67 2.16 -8.98
N SER A 202 14.68 1.99 -8.13
CA SER A 202 15.85 2.88 -8.10
C SER A 202 16.79 2.72 -9.30
N THR A 203 16.72 1.58 -10.01
CA THR A 203 17.66 1.22 -11.08
C THR A 203 17.01 1.17 -12.45
N THR A 204 15.73 0.78 -12.51
CA THR A 204 14.96 0.53 -13.73
C THR A 204 13.51 0.93 -13.47
N GLU A 205 13.16 2.16 -13.84
CA GLU A 205 11.80 2.67 -13.71
C GLU A 205 10.94 2.29 -14.92
N THR A 206 10.37 1.07 -14.90
CA THR A 206 9.38 0.63 -15.89
C THR A 206 7.99 0.51 -15.27
N GLU A 207 6.95 0.58 -16.10
CA GLU A 207 5.56 0.40 -15.65
C GLU A 207 5.35 -0.96 -14.95
N ASP A 208 6.02 -2.02 -15.40
CA ASP A 208 5.92 -3.35 -14.77
C ASP A 208 6.48 -3.37 -13.35
N VAL A 209 7.62 -2.71 -13.11
CA VAL A 209 8.26 -2.60 -11.79
C VAL A 209 7.39 -1.80 -10.84
N ARG A 210 6.84 -0.71 -11.35
CA ARG A 210 5.95 0.20 -10.66
C ARG A 210 4.62 -0.46 -10.28
N GLU A 211 4.04 -1.23 -11.19
CA GLU A 211 2.84 -2.02 -10.92
C GLU A 211 3.15 -3.15 -9.91
N ALA A 212 4.28 -3.85 -10.04
CA ALA A 212 4.68 -4.85 -9.05
C ALA A 212 4.78 -4.26 -7.65
N PHE A 213 5.46 -3.12 -7.53
CA PHE A 213 5.61 -2.39 -6.28
C PHE A 213 4.24 -2.00 -5.70
N ARG A 214 3.31 -1.54 -6.55
CA ARG A 214 1.93 -1.22 -6.15
C ARG A 214 1.25 -2.36 -5.45
N LEU A 215 1.28 -3.49 -6.12
CA LEU A 215 0.57 -4.68 -5.69
C LEU A 215 1.16 -5.23 -4.38
N ILE A 216 2.48 -5.15 -4.21
CA ILE A 216 3.17 -5.59 -2.98
C ILE A 216 2.88 -4.64 -1.81
N VAL A 217 2.99 -3.33 -2.00
CA VAL A 217 2.71 -2.33 -0.94
C VAL A 217 1.26 -2.41 -0.51
N HIS A 218 0.34 -2.61 -1.46
CA HIS A 218 -1.06 -2.84 -1.14
C HIS A 218 -1.25 -4.12 -0.30
N SER A 219 -0.59 -5.23 -0.66
CA SER A 219 -0.60 -6.45 0.16
C SER A 219 -0.06 -6.20 1.57
N LEU A 220 1.06 -5.49 1.72
CA LEU A 220 1.62 -5.12 3.02
C LEU A 220 0.62 -4.30 3.86
N LYS A 221 -0.05 -3.32 3.24
CA LYS A 221 -1.12 -2.55 3.86
C LYS A 221 -2.25 -3.44 4.36
N THR A 222 -2.71 -4.39 3.55
CA THR A 222 -3.77 -5.30 4.01
C THR A 222 -3.33 -6.05 5.25
N HIS A 223 -2.11 -6.60 5.30
CA HIS A 223 -1.60 -7.28 6.49
C HIS A 223 -1.64 -6.40 7.73
N VAL A 224 -1.09 -5.18 7.63
CA VAL A 224 -1.01 -4.26 8.76
C VAL A 224 -2.38 -3.83 9.25
N VAL A 225 -3.32 -3.58 8.34
CA VAL A 225 -4.68 -3.10 8.69
C VAL A 225 -5.55 -4.21 9.27
N SER A 226 -5.40 -5.45 8.79
CA SER A 226 -6.35 -6.52 9.06
C SER A 226 -5.84 -7.63 9.99
N SER A 227 -4.56 -7.63 10.35
CA SER A 227 -4.00 -8.57 11.33
C SER A 227 -3.65 -7.89 12.65
N ALA A 228 -3.78 -8.63 13.75
CA ALA A 228 -3.09 -8.30 14.99
C ALA A 228 -1.63 -8.78 14.84
N LEU A 229 -0.83 -8.00 14.12
CA LEU A 229 0.62 -8.25 14.01
C LEU A 229 1.19 -8.38 15.43
N SER A 230 2.06 -9.37 15.63
CA SER A 230 2.84 -9.42 16.87
C SER A 230 3.76 -8.19 16.95
N ALA A 231 4.17 -7.79 18.16
CA ALA A 231 5.08 -6.65 18.34
C ALA A 231 6.33 -6.75 17.45
N LYS A 232 6.90 -7.96 17.30
CA LYS A 232 8.07 -8.21 16.44
C LYS A 232 7.77 -8.05 14.95
N GLU A 233 6.60 -8.47 14.50
CA GLU A 233 6.17 -8.30 13.11
C GLU A 233 5.92 -6.82 12.81
N THR A 234 5.30 -6.09 13.74
CA THR A 234 5.12 -4.65 13.66
C THR A 234 6.46 -3.93 13.55
N THR A 235 7.45 -4.29 14.39
CA THR A 235 8.82 -3.75 14.30
C THR A 235 9.45 -4.05 12.94
N ALA A 236 9.34 -5.27 12.42
CA ALA A 236 9.93 -5.63 11.12
C ALA A 236 9.32 -4.85 9.94
N VAL A 237 7.99 -4.69 9.93
CA VAL A 237 7.30 -3.82 8.97
C VAL A 237 7.83 -2.39 9.09
N PHE A 238 7.96 -1.91 10.32
CA PHE A 238 8.42 -0.55 10.59
C PHE A 238 9.85 -0.30 10.09
N ASP A 239 10.79 -1.18 10.43
CA ASP A 239 12.20 -1.10 10.02
C ASP A 239 12.33 -1.13 8.50
N THR A 240 11.50 -1.95 7.83
CA THR A 240 11.46 -2.00 6.36
C THR A 240 11.02 -0.64 5.78
N ILE A 241 9.98 -0.02 6.36
CA ILE A 241 9.46 1.28 5.90
C ILE A 241 10.44 2.41 6.20
N LEU A 242 11.04 2.44 7.40
CA LEU A 242 12.08 3.41 7.74
C LEU A 242 13.25 3.33 6.76
N ALA A 243 13.71 2.12 6.43
CA ALA A 243 14.74 1.95 5.42
C ALA A 243 14.33 2.50 4.04
N VAL A 244 13.03 2.52 3.71
CA VAL A 244 12.56 3.18 2.47
C VAL A 244 12.71 4.70 2.56
N PHE A 245 12.32 5.29 3.70
CA PHE A 245 12.44 6.73 3.95
C PHE A 245 13.89 7.20 3.99
N GLU A 246 14.73 6.55 4.81
CA GLU A 246 16.13 6.93 5.02
C GLU A 246 16.98 6.88 3.74
N ASN A 247 16.67 5.96 2.83
CA ASN A 247 17.40 5.83 1.57
C ASN A 247 17.02 6.91 0.54
N GLY A 248 16.09 7.82 0.83
CA GLY A 248 15.59 8.83 -0.11
C GLY A 248 14.86 8.24 -1.34
N LYS A 249 14.74 6.91 -1.39
CA LYS A 249 14.05 6.16 -2.46
C LYS A 249 12.55 6.38 -2.41
N TRP A 250 12.05 6.92 -1.31
CA TRP A 250 10.68 7.37 -1.17
C TRP A 250 10.29 8.45 -2.18
N ALA A 251 11.20 9.35 -2.56
CA ALA A 251 10.92 10.37 -3.58
C ALA A 251 10.60 9.76 -4.95
N LEU A 252 11.03 8.53 -5.21
CA LEU A 252 10.71 7.76 -6.41
C LEU A 252 9.34 7.05 -6.32
N SER A 253 8.69 7.11 -5.15
CA SER A 253 7.38 6.50 -4.96
C SER A 253 6.30 7.35 -5.62
N LEU A 254 5.45 6.69 -6.40
CA LEU A 254 4.29 7.31 -7.02
C LEU A 254 3.32 7.85 -5.98
N ASP A 255 2.48 8.80 -6.39
CA ASP A 255 1.51 9.49 -5.52
C ASP A 255 0.63 8.53 -4.70
N TRP A 256 0.17 7.44 -5.32
CA TRP A 256 -0.62 6.42 -4.61
C TRP A 256 0.22 5.54 -3.67
N ALA A 257 1.49 5.30 -3.99
CA ALA A 257 2.38 4.47 -3.17
C ALA A 257 2.70 5.20 -1.87
N CYS A 258 2.95 6.51 -1.97
CA CYS A 258 3.09 7.39 -0.83
C CYS A 258 1.91 7.22 0.14
N ALA A 259 0.68 7.31 -0.37
CA ALA A 259 -0.51 7.20 0.46
C ALA A 259 -0.61 5.85 1.18
N ASP A 260 -0.33 4.73 0.51
CA ASP A 260 -0.40 3.40 1.13
C ASP A 260 0.69 3.18 2.17
N PHE A 261 1.93 3.61 1.92
CA PHE A 261 2.97 3.54 2.93
C PHE A 261 2.72 4.48 4.10
N LEU A 262 2.25 5.71 3.85
CA LEU A 262 1.87 6.64 4.92
C LEU A 262 0.72 6.04 5.76
N CYS A 263 -0.21 5.33 5.12
CA CYS A 263 -1.23 4.56 5.84
C CYS A 263 -0.54 3.55 6.74
N ILE A 264 0.30 2.68 6.17
CA ILE A 264 0.99 1.63 6.94
C ILE A 264 1.75 2.25 8.11
N TYR A 265 2.47 3.34 7.86
CA TYR A 265 3.23 4.08 8.85
C TYR A 265 2.34 4.60 9.99
N ALA A 266 1.26 5.30 9.66
CA ALA A 266 0.30 5.81 10.63
C ALA A 266 -0.41 4.69 11.41
N TYR A 267 -0.64 3.54 10.77
CA TYR A 267 -1.20 2.35 11.41
C TYR A 267 -0.22 1.74 12.41
N VAL A 268 1.06 1.59 12.03
CA VAL A 268 2.10 1.07 12.91
C VAL A 268 2.34 2.02 14.10
N LEU A 269 2.25 3.33 13.89
CA LEU A 269 2.30 4.31 14.99
C LEU A 269 1.04 4.33 15.87
N GLY A 270 0.01 3.55 15.55
CA GLY A 270 -1.25 3.53 16.33
C GLY A 270 -2.11 4.77 16.17
N ILE A 271 -1.83 5.63 15.17
CA ILE A 271 -2.58 6.88 14.94
C ILE A 271 -3.95 6.60 14.34
N SER A 272 -4.05 5.57 13.50
CA SER A 272 -5.31 5.12 12.91
C SER A 272 -6.02 4.14 13.86
N ASN A 273 -7.01 4.69 14.56
CA ASN A 273 -7.68 4.18 15.77
C ASN A 273 -8.48 2.86 15.64
N THR A 274 -8.18 1.96 14.68
CA THR A 274 -9.02 0.77 14.47
C THR A 274 -8.58 -0.48 15.21
N ASN A 275 -7.32 -0.60 15.64
CA ASN A 275 -6.84 -1.71 16.48
C ASN A 275 -5.55 -1.28 17.20
N THR A 276 -5.65 -0.83 18.45
CA THR A 276 -4.50 -0.49 19.28
C THR A 276 -3.79 -1.76 19.74
N VAL A 277 -2.92 -2.31 18.90
CA VAL A 277 -1.84 -3.17 19.40
C VAL A 277 -0.84 -2.21 20.07
N PRO A 278 -0.58 -2.33 21.37
CA PRO A 278 0.44 -1.52 22.02
C PRO A 278 1.79 -1.90 21.40
N VAL A 279 2.35 -1.00 20.59
CA VAL A 279 3.75 -1.11 20.21
C VAL A 279 4.54 -0.91 21.49
N GLU A 280 5.20 -1.96 21.98
CA GLU A 280 5.86 -1.99 23.30
C GLU A 280 6.87 -0.86 23.50
N ARG A 281 7.37 -0.28 22.41
CA ARG A 281 8.07 1.02 22.35
C ARG A 281 7.92 1.59 20.96
N LEU A 282 7.37 2.81 20.85
CA LEU A 282 7.55 3.59 19.64
C LEU A 282 9.07 3.74 19.41
N PRO A 283 9.63 3.33 18.27
CA PRO A 283 11.06 3.55 18.03
C PRO A 283 11.29 5.05 18.00
N GLU A 284 12.21 5.60 18.79
CA GLU A 284 12.59 7.02 18.71
C GLU A 284 12.98 7.41 17.27
N ALA A 285 13.52 6.44 16.51
CA ALA A 285 13.84 6.56 15.09
C ALA A 285 12.62 6.90 14.19
N ALA A 286 11.41 6.53 14.61
CA ALA A 286 10.17 6.79 13.90
C ALA A 286 9.94 8.29 13.66
N LEU A 287 10.10 9.06 14.73
CA LEU A 287 9.85 10.49 14.68
C LEU A 287 11.18 11.23 14.65
N SER A 288 12.20 10.60 14.05
CA SER A 288 13.48 11.25 13.82
C SER A 288 13.33 12.40 12.82
N GLU A 289 14.14 13.44 13.02
CA GLU A 289 14.13 14.64 12.20
C GLU A 289 14.27 14.35 10.69
N PRO A 290 15.17 13.45 10.22
CA PRO A 290 15.30 13.17 8.78
C PRO A 290 14.02 12.57 8.18
N VAL A 291 13.39 11.63 8.89
CA VAL A 291 12.14 11.00 8.45
C VAL A 291 11.01 12.02 8.40
N LEU A 292 10.87 12.85 9.44
CA LEU A 292 9.86 13.90 9.47
C LEU A 292 10.08 14.97 8.40
N LYS A 293 11.32 15.37 8.11
CA LYS A 293 11.65 16.28 7.01
C LYS A 293 11.24 15.70 5.67
N GLU A 294 11.50 14.41 5.45
CA GLU A 294 11.09 13.72 4.23
C GLU A 294 9.56 13.62 4.11
N LEU A 295 8.85 13.34 5.20
CA LEU A 295 7.39 13.33 5.22
C LEU A 295 6.79 14.70 4.89
N VAL A 296 7.37 15.78 5.43
CA VAL A 296 6.94 17.15 5.14
C VAL A 296 7.29 17.57 3.71
N SER A 297 8.41 17.11 3.16
CA SER A 297 8.80 17.45 1.78
C SER A 297 7.71 17.05 0.77
N ILE A 298 6.99 15.94 1.03
CA ILE A 298 5.84 15.49 0.26
C ILE A 298 4.75 16.58 0.19
N LEU A 299 4.49 17.27 1.32
CA LEU A 299 3.48 18.32 1.40
C LEU A 299 3.85 19.57 0.60
N ILE A 300 5.15 19.82 0.44
CA ILE A 300 5.67 21.01 -0.26
C ILE A 300 5.71 20.76 -1.77
N VAL A 301 6.17 19.57 -2.17
CA VAL A 301 6.47 19.27 -3.58
C VAL A 301 5.22 18.89 -4.36
N LYS A 302 4.27 18.17 -3.74
CA LYS A 302 3.14 17.59 -4.46
C LYS A 302 1.89 18.47 -4.35
N PRO A 303 1.16 18.71 -5.46
CA PRO A 303 -0.19 19.24 -5.36
C PRO A 303 -1.01 18.29 -4.49
N ILE A 304 -1.82 18.85 -3.59
CA ILE A 304 -2.63 18.05 -2.68
C ILE A 304 -3.63 17.25 -3.53
N ASP A 305 -3.49 15.93 -3.54
CA ASP A 305 -4.48 15.03 -4.15
C ASP A 305 -5.79 15.12 -3.36
N GLN A 306 -6.71 15.94 -3.86
CA GLN A 306 -7.97 16.29 -3.19
C GLN A 306 -9.06 15.22 -3.30
N TYR A 307 -8.87 14.19 -4.14
CA TYR A 307 -9.94 13.23 -4.49
C TYR A 307 -9.85 11.86 -3.79
N GLY A 308 -8.84 11.64 -2.94
CA GLY A 308 -8.70 10.42 -2.15
C GLY A 308 -9.39 10.51 -0.78
N LEU A 309 -10.16 9.49 -0.40
CA LEU A 309 -10.66 9.28 0.99
C LEU A 309 -9.54 9.28 2.04
N ILE A 310 -8.30 9.05 1.60
CA ILE A 310 -7.08 9.09 2.39
C ILE A 310 -6.06 9.90 1.59
N SER A 311 -5.95 11.21 1.85
CA SER A 311 -4.91 12.03 1.23
C SER A 311 -3.59 11.84 1.99
N SER A 312 -2.48 11.79 1.26
CA SER A 312 -1.13 11.80 1.84
C SER A 312 -0.96 12.98 2.81
N PHE A 313 -1.57 14.12 2.47
CA PHE A 313 -1.62 15.31 3.33
C PHE A 313 -2.23 15.03 4.70
N ASN A 314 -3.40 14.39 4.75
CA ASN A 314 -4.06 14.06 6.02
C ASN A 314 -3.18 13.14 6.87
N LEU A 315 -2.55 12.14 6.25
CA LEU A 315 -1.70 11.20 6.97
C LEU A 315 -0.44 11.85 7.52
N VAL A 316 0.22 12.73 6.76
CA VAL A 316 1.39 13.45 7.26
C VAL A 316 0.99 14.41 8.39
N CYS A 317 -0.13 15.12 8.28
CA CYS A 317 -0.64 15.95 9.37
C CYS A 317 -0.97 15.11 10.61
N ASP A 318 -1.54 13.92 10.43
CA ASP A 318 -1.82 12.98 11.51
C ASP A 318 -0.52 12.51 12.20
N ILE A 319 0.54 12.23 11.43
CA ILE A 319 1.86 11.82 11.94
C ILE A 319 2.55 12.96 12.69
N ILE A 320 2.60 14.16 12.12
CA ILE A 320 3.22 15.33 12.75
C ILE A 320 2.43 15.71 14.01
N GLY A 321 1.11 15.79 13.92
CA GLY A 321 0.25 16.09 15.06
C GLY A 321 0.35 15.03 16.16
N TYR A 322 0.59 13.77 15.81
CA TYR A 322 0.94 12.74 16.79
C TYR A 322 2.29 13.05 17.46
N GLY A 323 3.36 13.28 16.69
CA GLY A 323 4.67 13.60 17.26
C GLY A 323 4.69 14.82 18.17
N LEU A 324 3.94 15.88 17.82
CA LEU A 324 3.80 17.08 18.66
C LEU A 324 3.08 16.80 19.98
N ARG A 325 2.00 16.00 19.95
CA ARG A 325 1.26 15.61 21.17
C ARG A 325 2.06 14.72 22.11
N GLU A 326 2.98 13.93 21.57
CA GLU A 326 3.90 13.09 22.34
C GLU A 326 5.22 13.83 22.69
N ASP A 327 5.24 15.16 22.57
CA ASP A 327 6.38 16.04 22.90
C ASP A 327 7.69 15.66 22.19
N VAL A 328 7.60 15.16 20.95
CA VAL A 328 8.79 14.81 20.17
C VAL A 328 9.43 16.06 19.57
N MET A 329 10.57 16.47 20.13
CA MET A 329 11.33 17.66 19.71
C MET A 329 11.55 17.75 18.20
N ALA A 330 11.90 16.65 17.54
CA ALA A 330 12.11 16.64 16.09
C ALA A 330 10.84 17.05 15.31
N ALA A 331 9.64 16.78 15.82
CA ALA A 331 8.40 17.25 15.17
C ALA A 331 8.24 18.77 15.28
N TYR A 332 8.68 19.37 16.38
CA TYR A 332 8.74 20.82 16.55
C TYR A 332 9.77 21.43 15.59
N ASP A 333 10.99 20.89 15.59
CA ASP A 333 12.09 21.38 14.76
C ASP A 333 11.72 21.33 13.28
N VAL A 334 11.17 20.20 12.80
CA VAL A 334 10.72 20.09 11.41
C VAL A 334 9.62 21.07 11.07
N LEU A 335 8.66 21.27 11.97
CA LEU A 335 7.54 22.17 11.73
C LEU A 335 7.98 23.63 11.62
N LEU A 336 9.00 24.04 12.39
CA LEU A 336 9.64 25.35 12.31
C LEU A 336 10.57 25.47 11.09
N ASP A 337 11.53 24.56 10.95
CA ASP A 337 12.55 24.56 9.90
C ASP A 337 11.96 24.54 8.50
N MET A 338 10.96 23.68 8.29
CA MET A 338 10.32 23.52 6.99
C MET A 338 9.22 24.56 6.74
N ARG A 339 9.04 25.51 7.68
CA ARG A 339 8.02 26.57 7.64
C ARG A 339 6.64 25.98 7.34
N CYS A 340 6.31 24.86 8.01
CA CYS A 340 5.10 24.10 7.74
C CYS A 340 3.85 24.96 7.84
N PHE A 341 3.81 25.93 8.76
CA PHE A 341 2.66 26.85 8.87
C PHE A 341 2.46 27.74 7.64
N GLU A 342 3.52 28.10 6.93
CA GLU A 342 3.37 28.85 5.67
C GLU A 342 2.90 27.96 4.53
N VAL A 343 3.26 26.68 4.57
CA VAL A 343 2.72 25.68 3.65
C VAL A 343 1.23 25.49 3.97
N PHE A 344 0.89 25.28 5.25
CA PHE A 344 -0.47 25.12 5.72
C PHE A 344 -1.34 26.36 5.48
N SER A 345 -0.79 27.58 5.56
CA SER A 345 -1.54 28.82 5.31
C SER A 345 -1.88 29.04 3.84
N ARG A 346 -1.19 28.34 2.93
CA ARG A 346 -1.51 28.31 1.49
C ARG A 346 -2.52 27.22 1.15
N ILE A 347 -2.81 26.34 2.10
CA ILE A 347 -3.71 25.20 1.93
C ILE A 347 -5.03 25.55 2.59
N ALA A 348 -6.12 25.04 2.01
CA ALA A 348 -7.43 25.10 2.61
C ALA A 348 -7.39 24.64 4.06
N PHE A 349 -8.15 25.30 4.93
CA PHE A 349 -8.35 24.81 6.28
C PHE A 349 -8.84 23.36 6.20
N TYR A 350 -7.96 22.43 6.54
CA TYR A 350 -8.21 20.99 6.49
C TYR A 350 -8.38 20.50 7.92
N PRO A 351 -9.40 19.69 8.24
CA PRO A 351 -9.61 19.19 9.60
C PRO A 351 -8.39 18.49 10.22
N CYS A 352 -7.50 17.90 9.41
CA CYS A 352 -6.28 17.27 9.91
C CYS A 352 -5.26 18.27 10.46
N LEU A 353 -5.27 19.54 10.02
CA LEU A 353 -4.41 20.60 10.56
C LEU A 353 -4.74 20.93 12.02
N VAL A 354 -5.98 20.67 12.45
CA VAL A 354 -6.40 20.82 13.85
C VAL A 354 -5.59 19.90 14.75
N LYS A 355 -5.25 18.69 14.28
CA LYS A 355 -4.42 17.75 15.05
C LYS A 355 -2.99 18.26 15.21
N VAL A 356 -2.44 18.88 14.17
CA VAL A 356 -1.11 19.52 14.20
C VAL A 356 -1.13 20.71 15.14
N ALA A 357 -2.10 21.61 14.98
CA ALA A 357 -2.21 22.82 15.78
C ALA A 357 -2.55 22.52 17.26
N GLY A 358 -3.33 21.47 17.52
CA GLY A 358 -3.63 21.00 18.87
C GLY A 358 -2.41 20.43 19.60
N GLY A 359 -1.48 19.81 18.87
CA GLY A 359 -0.21 19.33 19.42
C GLY A 359 0.82 20.44 19.67
N TYR A 360 0.72 21.57 18.98
CA TYR A 360 1.68 22.67 19.13
C TYR A 360 1.22 23.68 20.20
N PRO A 361 1.99 23.94 21.28
CA PRO A 361 1.57 24.75 22.41
C PRO A 361 1.17 26.18 22.02
N GLU A 362 1.89 26.80 21.07
CA GLU A 362 1.71 28.22 20.74
C GLU A 362 0.63 28.48 19.66
N ASN A 363 -0.01 27.43 19.11
CA ASN A 363 -0.91 27.57 17.96
C ASN A 363 -2.40 27.40 18.28
N LEU A 364 -2.78 27.55 19.55
CA LEU A 364 -4.19 27.50 19.95
C LEU A 364 -5.04 28.52 19.19
N VAL A 365 -4.51 29.74 18.99
CA VAL A 365 -5.18 30.82 18.25
C VAL A 365 -5.47 30.38 16.83
N VAL A 366 -4.47 29.82 16.14
CA VAL A 366 -4.62 29.33 14.77
C VAL A 366 -5.65 28.21 14.75
N ALA A 367 -5.50 27.18 15.59
CA ALA A 367 -6.45 26.06 15.67
C ALA A 367 -7.90 26.53 15.85
N CYS A 368 -8.11 27.51 16.73
CA CYS A 368 -9.41 28.08 17.01
C CYS A 368 -9.99 28.82 15.80
N MET A 369 -9.18 29.60 15.08
CA MET A 369 -9.57 30.23 13.82
C MET A 369 -9.93 29.20 12.74
N ILE A 370 -9.11 28.14 12.57
CA ILE A 370 -9.40 27.06 11.63
C ILE A 370 -10.79 26.51 11.92
N LEU A 371 -11.04 26.06 13.14
CA LEU A 371 -12.30 25.44 13.54
C LEU A 371 -13.51 26.37 13.41
N ALA A 372 -13.32 27.66 13.65
CA ALA A 372 -14.37 28.66 13.53
C ALA A 372 -14.79 28.92 12.06
N VAL A 373 -13.94 28.61 11.07
CA VAL A 373 -14.17 28.93 9.65
C VAL A 373 -14.44 27.67 8.81
N ASN A 374 -14.12 26.47 9.31
CA ASN A 374 -13.99 25.22 8.51
C ASN A 374 -15.30 24.50 8.07
N ASP A 375 -16.42 25.19 7.88
CA ASP A 375 -17.62 24.53 7.30
C ASP A 375 -18.60 25.53 6.64
N TRP A 376 -18.37 25.85 5.36
CA TRP A 376 -19.25 26.74 4.58
C TRP A 376 -20.33 25.97 3.80
N GLU A 377 -20.17 24.66 3.58
CA GLU A 377 -21.18 23.83 2.89
C GLU A 377 -22.28 23.35 3.85
N SER A 378 -21.94 23.12 5.11
CA SER A 378 -22.91 22.72 6.11
C SER A 378 -23.43 23.95 6.88
N VAL A 379 -24.76 24.11 6.88
CA VAL A 379 -25.46 25.06 7.77
C VAL A 379 -25.45 24.53 9.22
N ASP A 380 -24.71 23.44 9.50
CA ASP A 380 -24.74 22.76 10.78
C ASP A 380 -23.84 23.46 11.81
N THR A 381 -24.40 24.47 12.44
CA THR A 381 -23.79 25.19 13.56
C THR A 381 -23.38 24.27 14.73
N GLU A 382 -24.01 23.09 14.89
CA GLU A 382 -23.61 22.19 15.97
C GLU A 382 -22.20 21.64 15.77
N ARG A 383 -21.74 21.52 14.52
CA ARG A 383 -20.41 21.00 14.23
C ARG A 383 -19.29 21.93 14.69
N VAL A 384 -19.38 23.22 14.36
CA VAL A 384 -18.43 24.25 14.83
C VAL A 384 -18.38 24.26 16.36
N LYS A 385 -19.54 24.17 17.01
CA LYS A 385 -19.63 24.08 18.46
C LYS A 385 -18.96 22.83 19.03
N MET A 386 -19.18 21.66 18.42
CA MET A 386 -18.53 20.41 18.82
C MET A 386 -17.01 20.49 18.68
N ASP A 387 -16.52 21.02 17.57
CA ASP A 387 -15.07 21.13 17.30
C ASP A 387 -14.39 22.12 18.26
N ILE A 388 -14.98 23.31 18.45
CA ILE A 388 -14.47 24.30 19.42
C ILE A 388 -14.51 23.74 20.84
N MET A 389 -15.60 23.07 21.23
CA MET A 389 -15.69 22.43 22.54
C MET A 389 -14.66 21.30 22.69
N GLY A 390 -14.40 20.53 21.65
CA GLY A 390 -13.33 19.55 21.62
C GLY A 390 -11.96 20.18 21.85
N LEU A 391 -11.65 21.30 21.19
CA LEU A 391 -10.40 22.04 21.39
C LEU A 391 -10.27 22.59 22.82
N VAL A 392 -11.35 23.13 23.38
CA VAL A 392 -11.40 23.61 24.77
C VAL A 392 -11.19 22.47 25.76
N GLN A 393 -11.83 21.32 25.56
CA GLN A 393 -11.66 20.14 26.41
C GLN A 393 -10.25 19.56 26.35
N LEU A 394 -9.58 19.66 25.20
CA LEU A 394 -8.19 19.25 25.05
C LEU A 394 -7.24 20.17 25.83
N ARG A 395 -7.54 21.47 25.93
CA ARG A 395 -6.66 22.47 26.58
C ARG A 395 -7.42 23.45 27.47
N PRO A 396 -8.12 23.00 28.53
CA PRO A 396 -9.03 23.85 29.30
C PRO A 396 -8.35 24.99 30.06
N TRP A 397 -7.05 24.84 30.35
CA TRP A 397 -6.27 25.77 31.18
C TRP A 397 -5.29 26.62 30.38
N ASP A 398 -5.45 26.69 29.06
CA ASP A 398 -4.49 27.38 28.23
C ASP A 398 -4.52 28.91 28.42
N PRO A 399 -3.39 29.56 28.71
CA PRO A 399 -3.36 31.01 28.88
C PRO A 399 -3.61 31.78 27.57
N ALA A 400 -3.57 31.12 26.40
CA ALA A 400 -3.83 31.76 25.12
C ALA A 400 -5.33 31.96 24.81
N TRP A 401 -6.27 31.37 25.58
CA TRP A 401 -7.70 31.52 25.31
C TRP A 401 -8.24 32.96 25.24
N PRO A 402 -7.81 33.90 26.11
CA PRO A 402 -8.17 35.30 25.96
C PRO A 402 -7.71 35.89 24.62
N ILE A 403 -6.49 35.57 24.20
CA ILE A 403 -5.92 36.02 22.92
C ILE A 403 -6.68 35.39 21.75
N CYS A 404 -7.05 34.10 21.83
CA CYS A 404 -7.87 33.45 20.82
C CYS A 404 -9.20 34.19 20.61
N ARG A 405 -9.89 34.54 21.71
CA ARG A 405 -11.17 35.27 21.64
C ARG A 405 -11.01 36.65 21.02
N GLU A 406 -10.03 37.42 21.47
CA GLU A 406 -9.72 38.73 20.91
C GLU A 406 -9.45 38.63 19.41
N ARG A 407 -8.63 37.67 18.99
CA ARG A 407 -8.30 37.46 17.58
C ARG A 407 -9.48 36.98 16.73
N LEU A 408 -10.39 36.18 17.28
CA LEU A 408 -11.64 35.82 16.59
C LEU A 408 -12.57 37.04 16.45
N GLN A 409 -12.61 37.94 17.44
CA GLN A 409 -13.33 39.20 17.34
C GLN A 409 -12.72 40.12 16.28
N ASP A 410 -11.39 40.22 16.23
CA ASP A 410 -10.72 40.96 15.13
C ASP A 410 -11.06 40.35 13.76
N LEU A 411 -11.10 39.02 13.69
CA LEU A 411 -11.36 38.29 12.45
C LEU A 411 -12.78 38.54 11.92
N VAL A 412 -13.80 38.51 12.80
CA VAL A 412 -15.20 38.70 12.38
C VAL A 412 -15.45 40.08 11.79
N GLU A 413 -14.72 41.09 12.27
CA GLU A 413 -14.80 42.49 11.82
C GLU A 413 -13.91 42.77 10.59
N SER A 414 -13.07 41.82 10.17
CA SER A 414 -12.08 42.04 9.11
C SER A 414 -12.62 41.76 7.70
N ASP A 415 -13.14 42.80 7.02
CA ASP A 415 -13.50 42.71 5.58
C ASP A 415 -12.32 42.25 4.72
N ARG A 416 -11.09 42.66 5.09
CA ARG A 416 -9.87 42.31 4.37
C ARG A 416 -9.58 40.81 4.42
N PHE A 417 -9.87 40.17 5.55
CA PHE A 417 -9.70 38.73 5.69
C PHE A 417 -10.60 38.00 4.69
N PHE A 418 -11.91 38.24 4.74
CA PHE A 418 -12.89 37.55 3.89
C PHE A 418 -12.72 37.86 2.39
N SER A 419 -12.42 39.11 2.03
CA SER A 419 -12.18 39.49 0.64
C SER A 419 -10.89 38.89 0.05
N SER A 420 -9.95 38.47 0.90
CA SER A 420 -8.75 37.74 0.47
C SER A 420 -8.96 36.24 0.35
N GLN A 421 -10.08 35.72 0.85
CA GLN A 421 -10.38 34.30 0.82
C GLN A 421 -10.98 33.88 -0.53
N CYS A 422 -10.61 32.68 -0.97
CA CYS A 422 -11.11 32.08 -2.18
C CYS A 422 -11.54 30.64 -1.90
N LYS A 423 -12.69 30.26 -2.48
CA LYS A 423 -13.17 28.90 -2.54
C LYS A 423 -12.41 28.12 -3.60
N LEU A 424 -12.03 26.89 -3.25
CA LEU A 424 -11.37 25.97 -4.16
C LEU A 424 -12.40 25.01 -4.74
N ASP A 425 -12.94 25.38 -5.91
CA ASP A 425 -13.68 24.47 -6.78
C ASP A 425 -12.78 24.09 -7.98
N VAL A 426 -13.35 23.63 -9.11
CA VAL A 426 -12.61 23.45 -10.37
C VAL A 426 -11.84 24.72 -10.77
N GLU A 427 -12.31 25.88 -10.32
CA GLU A 427 -11.66 27.19 -10.44
C GLU A 427 -11.54 27.86 -9.05
N ILE A 428 -10.48 28.66 -8.85
CA ILE A 428 -10.31 29.49 -7.66
C ILE A 428 -11.25 30.68 -7.77
N LEU A 429 -12.34 30.67 -7.00
CA LEU A 429 -13.35 31.73 -7.01
C LEU A 429 -13.34 32.50 -5.69
N PRO A 430 -13.51 33.83 -5.69
CA PRO A 430 -13.71 34.57 -4.45
C PRO A 430 -14.98 34.11 -3.73
N LEU A 431 -15.00 34.20 -2.41
CA LEU A 431 -16.21 33.89 -1.63
C LEU A 431 -17.36 34.83 -2.03
N THR A 432 -18.57 34.27 -2.10
CA THR A 432 -19.80 35.06 -2.24
C THR A 432 -20.14 35.73 -0.91
N GLU A 433 -20.91 36.83 -0.96
CA GLU A 433 -21.36 37.55 0.25
C GLU A 433 -22.08 36.62 1.26
N ASN A 434 -22.86 35.66 0.74
CA ASN A 434 -23.56 34.68 1.58
C ASN A 434 -22.60 33.74 2.30
N GLU A 435 -21.52 33.32 1.63
CA GLU A 435 -20.48 32.47 2.23
C GLU A 435 -19.68 33.26 3.28
N ILE A 436 -19.34 34.52 2.99
CA ILE A 436 -18.69 35.42 3.96
C ILE A 436 -19.54 35.59 5.23
N GLU A 437 -20.83 35.85 5.08
CA GLU A 437 -21.71 36.02 6.25
C GLU A 437 -21.91 34.71 7.03
N LEU A 438 -21.88 33.56 6.34
CA LEU A 438 -21.89 32.25 7.00
C LEU A 438 -20.61 32.03 7.83
N GLU A 439 -19.43 32.36 7.30
CA GLU A 439 -18.17 32.27 8.06
C GLU A 439 -18.17 33.23 9.26
N ARG A 440 -18.62 34.47 9.09
CA ARG A 440 -18.81 35.41 10.20
C ARG A 440 -19.72 34.84 11.27
N ARG A 441 -20.85 34.23 10.86
CA ARG A 441 -21.77 33.56 11.79
C ARG A 441 -21.08 32.43 12.55
N ASN A 442 -20.27 31.60 11.89
CA ASN A 442 -19.53 30.52 12.52
C ASN A 442 -18.47 31.04 13.52
N ILE A 443 -17.78 32.14 13.19
CA ILE A 443 -16.85 32.81 14.12
C ILE A 443 -17.58 33.36 15.34
N ARG A 444 -18.72 34.05 15.16
CA ARG A 444 -19.55 34.54 16.28
C ARG A 444 -20.03 33.39 17.17
N LEU A 445 -20.38 32.26 16.56
CA LEU A 445 -20.77 31.06 17.30
C LEU A 445 -19.60 30.51 18.12
N ALA A 446 -18.41 30.38 17.52
CA ALA A 446 -17.20 29.93 18.22
C ALA A 446 -16.88 30.83 19.43
N ILE A 447 -16.92 32.15 19.26
CA ILE A 447 -16.76 33.13 20.36
C ILE A 447 -17.80 32.86 21.45
N GLY A 448 -19.08 32.73 21.09
CA GLY A 448 -20.15 32.45 22.05
C GLY A 448 -19.96 31.14 22.83
N VAL A 449 -19.46 30.09 22.18
CA VAL A 449 -19.13 28.81 22.83
C VAL A 449 -17.99 28.99 23.84
N LEU A 450 -16.93 29.73 23.48
CA LEU A 450 -15.81 30.03 24.38
C LEU A 450 -16.28 30.88 25.57
N ASP A 451 -17.09 31.91 25.34
CA ASP A 451 -17.60 32.79 26.39
C ASP A 451 -18.51 32.04 27.36
N ALA A 452 -19.39 31.17 26.86
CA ALA A 452 -20.25 30.34 27.70
C ALA A 452 -19.45 29.39 28.60
N TYR A 453 -18.41 28.75 28.03
CA TYR A 453 -17.53 27.84 28.77
C TYR A 453 -16.76 28.56 29.89
N PHE A 454 -16.06 29.65 29.55
CA PHE A 454 -15.18 30.35 30.51
C PHE A 454 -15.92 31.24 31.51
N SER A 455 -17.17 31.65 31.22
CA SER A 455 -17.99 32.41 32.18
C SER A 455 -18.64 31.51 33.24
N GLY A 456 -18.42 30.19 33.18
CA GLY A 456 -19.04 29.22 34.10
C GLY A 456 -20.56 29.09 33.93
N GLY A 457 -21.10 29.55 32.80
CA GLY A 457 -22.53 29.68 32.54
C GLY A 457 -23.18 28.44 31.91
N SER A 458 -22.40 27.44 31.50
CA SER A 458 -22.94 26.19 30.94
C SER A 458 -23.08 25.13 32.03
N GLU A 459 -24.31 24.68 32.30
CA GLU A 459 -24.52 23.31 32.77
C GLU A 459 -23.78 22.37 31.83
N PRO A 460 -23.00 21.41 32.33
CA PRO A 460 -22.31 20.45 31.46
C PRO A 460 -23.38 19.78 30.60
N LEU A 461 -23.24 19.87 29.26
CA LEU A 461 -24.10 19.17 28.30
C LEU A 461 -24.09 17.67 28.67
N SER A 462 -25.08 17.23 29.45
CA SER A 462 -25.01 16.00 30.23
C SER A 462 -25.31 14.74 29.42
N ASP A 463 -25.27 14.81 28.09
CA ASP A 463 -25.56 13.69 27.22
C ASP A 463 -24.61 13.69 26.01
N CYS A 464 -23.37 13.30 26.29
CA CYS A 464 -22.29 13.27 25.32
C CYS A 464 -21.46 12.00 25.51
N SER A 465 -22.12 10.85 25.63
CA SER A 465 -21.50 9.52 25.67
C SER A 465 -21.29 8.90 24.27
N ALA A 466 -21.59 9.65 23.20
CA ALA A 466 -21.60 9.16 21.81
C ALA A 466 -20.46 9.74 20.92
N TRP A 467 -19.33 10.16 21.49
CA TRP A 467 -18.21 10.69 20.71
C TRP A 467 -17.38 9.54 20.12
N LYS A 468 -17.69 9.15 18.89
CA LYS A 468 -16.75 8.40 18.05
C LYS A 468 -15.64 9.34 17.55
N PRO A 469 -14.42 8.84 17.29
CA PRO A 469 -13.32 9.66 16.80
C PRO A 469 -13.71 10.38 15.51
N LEU A 470 -13.31 11.66 15.36
CA LEU A 470 -13.47 12.47 14.15
C LEU A 470 -13.21 11.63 12.88
N ALA A 471 -14.27 11.14 12.26
CA ALA A 471 -14.22 10.30 11.07
C ALA A 471 -14.98 10.98 9.94
N ARG A 472 -14.19 11.40 8.94
CA ARG A 472 -14.56 11.71 7.55
C ARG A 472 -15.66 12.77 7.38
N SER A 473 -15.24 14.00 7.10
CA SER A 473 -16.00 14.87 6.21
C SER A 473 -15.11 15.34 5.09
N HIS A 474 -15.69 15.38 3.89
CA HIS A 474 -15.11 15.99 2.71
C HIS A 474 -14.75 17.45 3.02
N ALA A 475 -13.51 17.82 2.77
CA ALA A 475 -13.02 19.18 2.92
C ALA A 475 -12.55 19.65 1.54
N ARG A 476 -13.18 20.71 1.03
CA ARG A 476 -12.71 21.47 -0.13
C ARG A 476 -12.61 22.94 0.25
N GLY A 477 -11.38 23.44 0.17
CA GLY A 477 -11.06 24.71 -0.44
C GLY A 477 -11.19 26.00 0.37
N LEU A 478 -10.02 26.52 0.77
CA LEU A 478 -9.70 27.90 1.12
C LEU A 478 -8.26 28.18 0.65
N VAL A 479 -7.92 29.34 0.10
CA VAL A 479 -6.50 29.68 -0.19
C VAL A 479 -6.17 31.13 0.16
N ASN A 480 -5.03 31.26 0.84
CA ASN A 480 -4.13 32.39 1.11
C ASN A 480 -4.46 33.34 2.26
N TRP A 481 -3.65 33.23 3.33
CA TRP A 481 -3.30 34.33 4.22
C TRP A 481 -1.77 34.42 4.41
N ARG A 482 -1.25 35.66 4.50
CA ARG A 482 0.16 36.01 4.71
C ARG A 482 0.28 36.62 6.11
N LEU A 483 0.98 35.96 7.03
CA LEU A 483 1.47 36.58 8.27
C LEU A 483 2.63 37.52 7.90
N SER A 484 2.34 38.77 7.60
CA SER A 484 3.36 39.83 7.64
C SER A 484 3.34 40.40 9.05
N GLN A 485 4.38 40.15 9.84
CA GLN A 485 4.69 41.02 10.97
C GLN A 485 5.43 42.25 10.44
N ASP A 486 5.05 43.42 10.96
CA ASP A 486 5.55 44.74 10.59
C ASP A 486 7.00 44.97 11.06
N GLU A 487 7.83 45.53 10.19
CA GLU A 487 8.78 46.57 10.58
C GLU A 487 8.56 47.80 9.69
N GLN A 488 7.60 48.63 10.10
CA GLN A 488 7.78 50.07 9.99
C GLN A 488 8.89 50.48 10.95
N THR A 489 10.10 50.64 10.44
CA THR A 489 11.12 51.51 11.03
C THR A 489 12.09 51.95 9.93
N GLN A 490 11.79 53.08 9.29
CA GLN A 490 12.61 54.28 9.40
C GLN A 490 12.04 55.42 8.53
N VAL A 491 12.24 56.62 9.08
CA VAL A 491 11.95 57.96 8.57
C VAL A 491 12.38 58.16 7.12
#